data_AF-A0A0R3PVP5-F1
#
_entry.id   AF-A0A0R3PVP5-F1
#
_cell.length_a   1.000
_cell.length_b   1.000
_cell.length_c   1.000
_cell.angle_alpha   90.00
_cell.angle_beta   90.00
_cell.angle_gamma   90.00
#
_symmetry.space_group_name_H-M   'P 1'
#
loop_
_entity.id
_entity.type
_entity.pdbx_description
1 polymer ?
#
loop_
_entity_poly.entity_id
_entity_poly.type
_entity_poly.pdbx_seq_one_letter_code
_entity_poly.pdbx_strand_id
1 'polypeptide(L)'
;MLMNNFKDKYPSEWEELCDSLPLKLEKNLDECSADIMCAALDVAHILHLFRDIPFVLPVNHGYGHHHITYNFSNARKYPPCEHECDHENKSYEKHFVKPIVTALDVIVQISEGLDVSDIVLYSDLILRLLHFIEDFEQHSFRVLIMNRCLDILHKFPSCPRCLLIKCLISQVLSSSDLSLDNESSIVALFIDQYRRHLIEEPFQKELGSFFGMLEDVRYANMCEASNYYVSIFTLVQFVALQRFNLAMLAEVKTRILDRVYSQISDYIQLEEMREKEKRDRKTATPRLPESAFDVAIKTPFEGSPTDQIQLLLFNHEQAKQCISAVLDSLP
;
A
#
# COMPACT_ATOMS: atom_id res chain seq x y z
N MET A 1 -29.24 -0.73 0.87
CA MET A 1 -30.17 -0.22 -0.18
C MET A 1 -29.49 0.04 -1.54
N LEU A 2 -28.14 -0.02 -1.66
CA LEU A 2 -27.41 0.15 -2.93
C LEU A 2 -27.20 -1.14 -3.74
N MET A 3 -27.19 -2.31 -3.10
CA MET A 3 -27.02 -3.61 -3.78
C MET A 3 -28.15 -3.93 -4.78
N ASN A 4 -29.38 -3.50 -4.47
CA ASN A 4 -30.53 -3.66 -5.37
C ASN A 4 -30.41 -2.74 -6.60
N ASN A 5 -29.87 -1.53 -6.43
CA ASN A 5 -29.70 -0.59 -7.55
C ASN A 5 -28.67 -1.07 -8.58
N PHE A 6 -27.67 -1.88 -8.22
CA PHE A 6 -26.71 -2.42 -9.18
C PHE A 6 -27.27 -3.64 -9.92
N LYS A 7 -27.87 -4.60 -9.20
CA LYS A 7 -28.56 -5.74 -9.82
C LYS A 7 -29.64 -5.29 -10.81
N ASP A 8 -30.35 -4.21 -10.48
CA ASP A 8 -31.40 -3.67 -11.33
C ASP A 8 -30.85 -2.83 -12.52
N LYS A 9 -29.61 -2.30 -12.41
CA LYS A 9 -29.00 -1.41 -13.41
C LYS A 9 -28.02 -2.11 -14.36
N TYR A 10 -27.34 -3.15 -13.87
CA TYR A 10 -26.36 -3.96 -14.60
C TYR A 10 -26.56 -5.46 -14.29
N PRO A 11 -27.74 -6.02 -14.64
CA PRO A 11 -28.10 -7.38 -14.29
C PRO A 11 -27.17 -8.43 -14.92
N SER A 12 -26.66 -8.17 -16.11
CA SER A 12 -25.73 -9.05 -16.83
C SER A 12 -24.37 -9.17 -16.16
N GLU A 13 -23.81 -8.05 -15.71
CA GLU A 13 -22.51 -7.96 -15.05
C GLU A 13 -22.61 -8.53 -13.63
N TRP A 14 -23.76 -8.37 -12.98
CA TRP A 14 -24.06 -9.00 -11.69
C TRP A 14 -24.20 -10.53 -11.80
N GLU A 15 -24.92 -11.03 -12.80
CA GLU A 15 -25.02 -12.47 -13.11
C GLU A 15 -23.66 -13.04 -13.52
N GLU A 16 -22.87 -12.28 -14.29
CA GLU A 16 -21.51 -12.67 -14.64
C GLU A 16 -20.60 -12.76 -13.41
N LEU A 17 -20.74 -11.86 -12.44
CA LEU A 17 -19.94 -11.84 -11.22
C LEU A 17 -20.35 -12.91 -10.19
N CYS A 18 -21.65 -13.09 -9.95
CA CYS A 18 -22.15 -13.99 -8.90
C CYS A 18 -22.24 -15.45 -9.36
N ASP A 19 -22.57 -15.66 -10.63
CA ASP A 19 -22.91 -16.98 -11.15
C ASP A 19 -21.89 -17.43 -12.21
N SER A 20 -21.50 -16.57 -13.16
CA SER A 20 -20.63 -16.99 -14.27
C SER A 20 -19.15 -17.05 -13.91
N LEU A 21 -18.60 -16.07 -13.19
CA LEU A 21 -17.18 -15.94 -12.88
C LEU A 21 -16.72 -17.03 -11.90
N PRO A 22 -17.45 -17.34 -10.81
CA PRO A 22 -17.10 -18.47 -9.96
C PRO A 22 -17.16 -19.80 -10.71
N LEU A 23 -18.14 -19.99 -11.61
CA LEU A 23 -18.25 -21.20 -12.44
C LEU A 23 -17.18 -21.26 -13.54
N LYS A 24 -16.80 -20.15 -14.16
CA LYS A 24 -15.70 -20.05 -15.14
C LYS A 24 -14.36 -20.32 -14.47
N LEU A 25 -14.15 -19.76 -13.27
CA LEU A 25 -13.00 -20.07 -12.42
C LEU A 25 -13.00 -21.57 -12.07
N GLU A 26 -14.07 -22.09 -11.47
CA GLU A 26 -14.20 -23.51 -11.08
C GLU A 26 -14.00 -24.46 -12.26
N LYS A 27 -14.54 -24.15 -13.44
CA LYS A 27 -14.41 -24.95 -14.65
C LYS A 27 -13.01 -24.90 -15.28
N ASN A 28 -12.35 -23.75 -15.25
CA ASN A 28 -11.00 -23.58 -15.82
C ASN A 28 -9.90 -24.01 -14.84
N LEU A 29 -10.22 -24.23 -13.56
CA LEU A 29 -9.31 -24.76 -12.55
C LEU A 29 -9.01 -26.27 -12.72
N ASP A 30 -9.90 -27.01 -13.40
CA ASP A 30 -9.75 -28.45 -13.65
C ASP A 30 -8.95 -28.77 -14.94
N GLU A 31 -8.76 -27.80 -15.84
CA GLU A 31 -8.08 -28.02 -17.13
C GLU A 31 -6.64 -27.47 -17.11
N CYS A 32 -5.67 -28.37 -16.89
CA CYS A 32 -4.24 -28.11 -17.12
C CYS A 32 -3.98 -27.69 -18.57
N SER A 33 -3.94 -26.39 -18.88
CA SER A 33 -3.21 -25.83 -20.02
C SER A 33 -3.21 -24.29 -19.97
N ALA A 34 -2.57 -23.64 -20.94
CA ALA A 34 -2.30 -22.20 -21.05
C ALA A 34 -3.48 -21.21 -20.79
N ASP A 35 -4.71 -21.69 -20.61
CA ASP A 35 -5.91 -20.90 -20.31
C ASP A 35 -5.99 -20.39 -18.86
N ILE A 36 -5.24 -20.93 -17.90
CA ILE A 36 -5.34 -20.46 -16.50
C ILE A 36 -4.78 -19.04 -16.33
N MET A 37 -3.73 -18.66 -17.07
CA MET A 37 -3.21 -17.28 -17.03
C MET A 37 -4.11 -16.30 -17.79
N CYS A 38 -4.76 -16.74 -18.88
CA CYS A 38 -5.80 -15.96 -19.53
C CYS A 38 -7.00 -15.79 -18.60
N ALA A 39 -7.42 -16.84 -17.89
CA ALA A 39 -8.48 -16.76 -16.89
C ALA A 39 -8.09 -15.88 -15.70
N ALA A 40 -6.83 -15.91 -15.25
CA ALA A 40 -6.30 -15.05 -14.20
C ALA A 40 -6.29 -13.57 -14.62
N LEU A 41 -5.89 -13.29 -15.85
CA LEU A 41 -5.98 -11.96 -16.46
C LEU A 41 -7.42 -11.52 -16.64
N ASP A 42 -8.30 -12.40 -17.13
CA ASP A 42 -9.72 -12.11 -17.30
C ASP A 42 -10.33 -11.77 -15.94
N VAL A 43 -9.98 -12.51 -14.88
CA VAL A 43 -10.40 -12.21 -13.51
C VAL A 43 -9.85 -10.88 -13.05
N ALA A 44 -8.56 -10.60 -13.23
CA ALA A 44 -7.96 -9.31 -12.85
C ALA A 44 -8.53 -8.13 -13.64
N HIS A 45 -8.85 -8.34 -14.91
CA HIS A 45 -9.49 -7.39 -15.80
C HIS A 45 -10.92 -7.13 -15.36
N ILE A 46 -11.66 -8.19 -15.05
CA ILE A 46 -13.03 -8.13 -14.51
C ILE A 46 -13.02 -7.39 -13.17
N LEU A 47 -12.10 -7.70 -12.25
CA LEU A 47 -11.91 -6.98 -10.98
C LEU A 47 -11.56 -5.50 -11.18
N HIS A 48 -10.79 -5.16 -12.21
CA HIS A 48 -10.49 -3.77 -12.56
C HIS A 48 -11.70 -3.03 -13.13
N LEU A 49 -12.51 -3.68 -13.98
CA LEU A 49 -13.77 -3.12 -14.49
C LEU A 49 -14.77 -2.83 -13.35
N PHE A 50 -14.65 -3.54 -12.22
CA PHE A 50 -15.46 -3.29 -11.03
C PHE A 50 -15.11 -1.99 -10.28
N ARG A 51 -14.01 -1.30 -10.59
CA ARG A 51 -13.64 -0.03 -9.91
C ARG A 51 -14.65 1.10 -10.13
N ASP A 52 -15.30 1.14 -11.29
CA ASP A 52 -16.22 2.21 -11.66
C ASP A 52 -17.62 2.02 -11.03
N ILE A 53 -17.77 0.96 -10.22
CA ILE A 53 -18.97 0.64 -9.49
C ILE A 53 -18.74 1.09 -8.04
N PRO A 54 -19.45 2.12 -7.55
CA PRO A 54 -19.27 2.59 -6.19
C PRO A 54 -19.73 1.49 -5.22
N PHE A 55 -18.78 0.72 -4.69
CA PHE A 55 -18.99 -0.19 -3.57
C PHE A 55 -19.18 0.63 -2.30
N VAL A 56 -20.31 1.32 -2.21
CA VAL A 56 -20.73 1.91 -0.95
C VAL A 56 -21.22 0.74 -0.10
N LEU A 57 -20.36 0.33 0.84
CA LEU A 57 -20.77 -0.49 1.97
C LEU A 57 -22.07 0.09 2.51
N PRO A 58 -23.12 -0.72 2.76
CA PRO A 58 -24.29 -0.22 3.43
C PRO A 58 -23.83 0.44 4.72
N VAL A 59 -23.89 1.78 4.78
CA VAL A 59 -23.63 2.52 6.01
C VAL A 59 -24.58 1.91 7.02
N ASN A 60 -24.02 1.30 8.07
CA ASN A 60 -24.78 0.78 9.19
C ASN A 60 -25.85 1.82 9.54
N HIS A 61 -27.12 1.49 9.27
CA HIS A 61 -28.22 2.33 9.70
C HIS A 61 -28.36 2.12 11.20
N GLY A 62 -27.50 2.81 11.94
CA GLY A 62 -27.36 2.69 13.38
C GLY A 62 -26.11 3.45 13.83
N TYR A 63 -26.33 4.72 14.17
CA TYR A 63 -25.40 5.68 14.77
C TYR A 63 -24.64 6.60 13.81
N GLY A 64 -24.84 7.90 14.06
CA GLY A 64 -24.55 9.00 13.15
C GLY A 64 -23.08 9.21 12.82
N HIS A 65 -22.89 9.90 11.70
CA HIS A 65 -21.64 10.42 11.15
C HIS A 65 -20.52 10.67 12.16
N HIS A 66 -19.58 9.72 12.25
CA HIS A 66 -18.18 10.01 12.57
C HIS A 66 -17.32 9.27 11.54
N HIS A 67 -16.51 10.02 10.79
CA HIS A 67 -15.42 9.47 10.00
C HIS A 67 -14.45 8.77 10.97
N ILE A 68 -14.31 7.45 10.87
CA ILE A 68 -13.34 6.68 11.63
C ILE A 68 -12.20 6.30 10.68
N THR A 69 -11.11 7.05 10.76
CA THR A 69 -9.79 6.62 10.32
C THR A 69 -9.33 5.52 11.28
N TYR A 70 -9.09 4.31 10.77
CA TYR A 70 -8.54 3.20 11.56
C TYR A 70 -7.02 3.21 11.48
N ASN A 71 -6.37 3.44 12.62
CA ASN A 71 -4.93 3.33 12.79
C ASN A 71 -4.52 2.00 13.42
N PHE A 72 -3.40 1.47 12.95
CA PHE A 72 -2.80 0.21 13.39
C PHE A 72 -2.24 0.33 14.81
N SER A 73 -2.28 -0.78 15.54
CA SER A 73 -1.66 -1.09 16.84
C SER A 73 -2.58 -1.03 18.07
N ASN A 74 -3.37 -2.08 18.26
CA ASN A 74 -3.67 -2.70 19.57
C ASN A 74 -4.66 -3.86 19.42
N ALA A 75 -4.15 -5.05 19.08
CA ALA A 75 -4.89 -6.28 19.37
C ALA A 75 -4.76 -6.57 20.86
N ARG A 76 -5.67 -6.01 21.69
CA ARG A 76 -6.12 -6.60 22.97
C ARG A 76 -7.13 -5.67 23.66
N LYS A 77 -8.30 -6.25 23.97
CA LYS A 77 -9.36 -5.80 24.89
C LYS A 77 -10.45 -4.90 24.31
N TYR A 78 -11.36 -5.52 23.54
CA TYR A 78 -12.78 -5.23 23.65
C TYR A 78 -13.54 -6.55 23.87
N PRO A 79 -14.57 -6.58 24.73
CA PRO A 79 -15.43 -7.76 24.88
C PRO A 79 -16.23 -7.97 23.59
N PRO A 80 -16.58 -9.22 23.24
CA PRO A 80 -17.29 -9.49 22.00
C PRO A 80 -18.71 -8.93 22.10
N CYS A 81 -19.05 -7.98 21.22
CA CYS A 81 -20.44 -7.69 20.91
C CYS A 81 -20.97 -8.85 20.07
N GLU A 82 -21.45 -9.89 20.76
CA GLU A 82 -22.27 -10.93 20.18
C GLU A 82 -23.66 -10.35 19.92
N HIS A 83 -23.94 -10.09 18.64
CA HIS A 83 -25.20 -10.35 17.93
C HIS A 83 -25.45 -9.30 16.84
N GLU A 84 -25.65 -9.79 15.62
CA GLU A 84 -26.21 -9.13 14.42
C GLU A 84 -25.29 -8.52 13.34
N CYS A 85 -23.95 -8.62 13.41
CA CYS A 85 -23.07 -8.27 12.27
C CYS A 85 -22.64 -9.45 11.37
N ASP A 86 -23.13 -10.66 11.65
CA ASP A 86 -22.45 -11.90 11.24
C ASP A 86 -22.98 -12.53 9.93
N HIS A 87 -24.10 -12.05 9.38
CA HIS A 87 -24.74 -12.65 8.20
C HIS A 87 -24.33 -12.00 6.87
N GLU A 88 -24.14 -10.68 6.82
CA GLU A 88 -23.71 -10.01 5.60
C GLU A 88 -22.21 -10.23 5.34
N ASN A 89 -21.39 -10.22 6.39
CA ASN A 89 -19.94 -10.41 6.26
C ASN A 89 -19.55 -11.80 5.70
N LYS A 90 -20.28 -12.84 6.14
CA LYS A 90 -20.14 -14.21 5.60
C LYS A 90 -20.57 -14.32 4.13
N SER A 91 -21.43 -13.42 3.66
CA SER A 91 -21.83 -13.39 2.25
C SER A 91 -20.70 -12.83 1.38
N TYR A 92 -20.08 -11.71 1.75
CA TYR A 92 -19.02 -11.09 0.95
C TYR A 92 -17.75 -11.94 0.87
N GLU A 93 -17.32 -12.49 2.02
CA GLU A 93 -16.17 -13.38 2.07
C GLU A 93 -16.38 -14.59 1.15
N LYS A 94 -17.58 -15.17 1.18
CA LYS A 94 -17.91 -16.37 0.40
C LYS A 94 -18.04 -16.11 -1.10
N HIS A 95 -18.63 -14.97 -1.50
CA HIS A 95 -18.98 -14.72 -2.91
C HIS A 95 -17.92 -13.95 -3.69
N PHE A 96 -17.09 -13.12 -3.05
CA PHE A 96 -16.10 -12.28 -3.75
C PHE A 96 -14.67 -12.63 -3.36
N VAL A 97 -14.38 -12.67 -2.06
CA VAL A 97 -13.01 -12.84 -1.58
C VAL A 97 -12.53 -14.27 -1.79
N LYS A 98 -13.34 -15.25 -1.40
CA LYS A 98 -12.96 -16.66 -1.49
C LYS A 98 -12.67 -17.08 -2.94
N PRO A 99 -13.48 -16.73 -3.97
CA PRO A 99 -13.12 -17.01 -5.36
C PRO A 99 -11.80 -16.38 -5.79
N ILE A 100 -11.56 -15.11 -5.44
CA ILE A 100 -10.31 -14.41 -5.78
C ILE A 100 -9.11 -15.09 -5.10
N VAL A 101 -9.19 -15.36 -3.80
CA VAL A 101 -8.14 -16.04 -3.05
C VAL A 101 -7.90 -17.45 -3.60
N THR A 102 -8.97 -18.19 -3.95
CA THR A 102 -8.86 -19.53 -4.57
C THR A 102 -8.15 -19.46 -5.92
N ALA A 103 -8.50 -18.50 -6.77
CA ALA A 103 -7.85 -18.29 -8.06
C ALA A 103 -6.38 -17.92 -7.87
N LEU A 104 -6.07 -17.02 -6.93
CA LEU A 104 -4.70 -16.65 -6.58
C LEU A 104 -3.89 -17.82 -6.02
N ASP A 105 -4.49 -18.67 -5.17
CA ASP A 105 -3.86 -19.89 -4.67
C ASP A 105 -3.43 -20.79 -5.84
N VAL A 106 -4.28 -20.93 -6.85
CA VAL A 106 -3.97 -21.76 -8.02
C VAL A 106 -2.91 -21.10 -8.89
N ILE A 107 -3.00 -19.80 -9.15
CA ILE A 107 -1.96 -19.06 -9.87
C ILE A 107 -0.60 -19.25 -9.18
N VAL A 108 -0.54 -19.09 -7.86
CA VAL A 108 0.68 -19.30 -7.07
C VAL A 108 1.20 -20.74 -7.21
N GLN A 109 0.32 -21.73 -7.23
CA GLN A 109 0.69 -23.13 -7.38
C GLN A 109 1.28 -23.44 -8.76
N ILE A 110 0.67 -22.94 -9.84
CA ILE A 110 1.13 -23.21 -11.22
C ILE A 110 2.29 -22.33 -11.67
N SER A 111 2.57 -21.25 -10.95
CA SER A 111 3.66 -20.32 -11.24
C SER A 111 5.01 -20.96 -10.92
N GLU A 112 5.54 -21.71 -11.88
CA GLU A 112 6.87 -22.31 -11.86
C GLU A 112 7.68 -21.89 -13.09
N GLY A 113 9.00 -21.74 -12.93
CA GLY A 113 9.90 -21.43 -14.05
C GLY A 113 9.75 -20.03 -14.65
N LEU A 114 9.15 -19.08 -13.91
CA LEU A 114 8.93 -17.71 -14.39
C LEU A 114 10.22 -16.99 -14.79
N ASP A 115 10.16 -16.19 -15.85
CA ASP A 115 11.31 -15.45 -16.38
C ASP A 115 11.00 -13.98 -16.67
N VAL A 116 11.90 -13.31 -17.42
CA VAL A 116 11.78 -11.87 -17.73
C VAL A 116 10.58 -11.56 -18.62
N SER A 117 10.18 -12.50 -19.48
CA SER A 117 9.03 -12.32 -20.39
C SER A 117 7.69 -12.28 -19.66
N ASP A 118 7.61 -12.92 -18.49
CA ASP A 118 6.42 -12.95 -17.64
C ASP A 118 6.21 -11.65 -16.83
N ILE A 119 7.21 -10.78 -16.74
CA ILE A 119 7.16 -9.58 -15.89
C ILE A 119 5.98 -8.68 -16.25
N VAL A 120 5.75 -8.43 -17.55
CA VAL A 120 4.67 -7.54 -17.99
C VAL A 120 3.32 -8.07 -17.52
N LEU A 121 3.08 -9.35 -17.77
CA LEU A 121 1.85 -10.06 -17.41
C LEU A 121 1.57 -9.99 -15.91
N TYR A 122 2.55 -10.37 -15.09
CA TYR A 122 2.37 -10.41 -13.65
C TYR A 122 2.39 -9.02 -13.00
N SER A 123 3.07 -8.04 -13.60
CA SER A 123 3.00 -6.65 -13.14
C SER A 123 1.59 -6.08 -13.30
N ASP A 124 0.94 -6.31 -14.45
CA ASP A 124 -0.44 -5.88 -14.69
C ASP A 124 -1.42 -6.56 -13.72
N LEU A 125 -1.29 -7.88 -13.52
CA LEU A 125 -2.08 -8.64 -12.54
C LEU A 125 -1.95 -8.05 -11.12
N ILE A 126 -0.72 -7.88 -10.63
CA ILE A 126 -0.47 -7.40 -9.26
C ILE A 126 -1.01 -5.98 -9.08
N LEU A 127 -0.79 -5.08 -10.05
CA LEU A 127 -1.28 -3.70 -9.91
C LEU A 127 -2.80 -3.60 -9.92
N ARG A 128 -3.48 -4.37 -10.77
CA ARG A 128 -4.94 -4.43 -10.78
C ARG A 128 -5.48 -4.95 -9.44
N LEU A 129 -4.83 -5.96 -8.86
CA LEU A 129 -5.22 -6.48 -7.55
C LEU A 129 -4.98 -5.48 -6.42
N LEU A 130 -3.84 -4.77 -6.44
CA LEU A 130 -3.52 -3.73 -5.46
C LEU A 130 -4.50 -2.56 -5.54
N HIS A 131 -4.89 -2.16 -6.75
CA HIS A 131 -5.93 -1.16 -6.96
C HIS A 131 -7.30 -1.67 -6.52
N PHE A 132 -7.64 -2.92 -6.81
CA PHE A 132 -8.92 -3.50 -6.41
C PHE A 132 -9.11 -3.48 -4.89
N ILE A 133 -8.06 -3.82 -4.12
CA ILE A 133 -8.18 -3.88 -2.66
C ILE A 133 -8.17 -2.52 -1.96
N GLU A 134 -7.83 -1.45 -2.67
CA GLU A 134 -7.85 -0.09 -2.13
C GLU A 134 -9.25 0.31 -1.67
N ASP A 135 -10.27 -0.01 -2.45
CA ASP A 135 -11.66 0.35 -2.17
C ASP A 135 -12.32 -0.50 -1.06
N PHE A 136 -11.64 -1.54 -0.56
CA PHE A 136 -12.21 -2.44 0.46
C PHE A 136 -11.92 -1.97 1.89
N GLU A 137 -12.91 -1.46 2.62
CA GLU A 137 -12.72 -1.10 4.04
C GLU A 137 -12.32 -2.30 4.94
N GLN A 138 -12.55 -3.53 4.49
CA GLN A 138 -12.25 -4.74 5.27
C GLN A 138 -10.77 -5.14 5.21
N HIS A 139 -10.06 -4.82 6.29
CA HIS A 139 -8.63 -5.05 6.45
C HIS A 139 -8.18 -6.51 6.22
N SER A 140 -8.97 -7.50 6.68
CA SER A 140 -8.63 -8.92 6.52
C SER A 140 -8.50 -9.36 5.06
N PHE A 141 -9.27 -8.77 4.15
CA PHE A 141 -9.26 -9.12 2.73
C PHE A 141 -8.07 -8.51 2.01
N ARG A 142 -7.75 -7.24 2.32
CA ARG A 142 -6.56 -6.57 1.80
C ARG A 142 -5.31 -7.39 2.08
N VAL A 143 -5.15 -7.85 3.33
CA VAL A 143 -3.98 -8.64 3.75
C VAL A 143 -3.88 -9.97 2.99
N LEU A 144 -4.99 -10.68 2.78
CA LEU A 144 -4.97 -11.96 2.06
C LEU A 144 -4.50 -11.79 0.60
N ILE A 145 -5.08 -10.83 -0.12
CA ILE A 145 -4.73 -10.58 -1.52
C ILE A 145 -3.29 -10.04 -1.64
N MET A 146 -2.88 -9.12 -0.75
CA MET A 146 -1.49 -8.63 -0.71
C MET A 146 -0.50 -9.77 -0.48
N ASN A 147 -0.78 -10.69 0.46
CA ASN A 147 0.08 -11.84 0.72
C ASN A 147 0.22 -12.71 -0.53
N ARG A 148 -0.86 -12.93 -1.28
CA ARG A 148 -0.79 -13.68 -2.55
C ARG A 148 -0.01 -12.97 -3.63
N CYS A 149 -0.13 -11.65 -3.73
CA CYS A 149 0.73 -10.89 -4.65
C CYS A 149 2.22 -11.06 -4.30
N LEU A 150 2.55 -11.10 -3.01
CA LEU A 150 3.91 -11.37 -2.56
C LEU A 150 4.33 -12.83 -2.83
N ASP A 151 3.45 -13.79 -2.61
CA ASP A 151 3.69 -15.21 -2.91
C ASP A 151 4.05 -15.39 -4.40
N ILE A 152 3.29 -14.76 -5.30
CA ILE A 152 3.57 -14.70 -6.75
C ILE A 152 4.93 -14.07 -7.02
N LEU A 153 5.22 -12.91 -6.43
CA LEU A 153 6.50 -12.22 -6.58
C LEU A 153 7.68 -13.11 -6.16
N HIS A 154 7.52 -13.90 -5.10
CA HIS A 154 8.55 -14.84 -4.63
C HIS A 154 8.71 -16.08 -5.51
N LYS A 155 7.79 -16.37 -6.45
CA LYS A 155 7.97 -17.41 -7.46
C LYS A 155 8.99 -17.06 -8.54
N PHE A 156 9.17 -15.77 -8.83
CA PHE A 156 10.21 -15.34 -9.78
C PHE A 156 11.61 -15.65 -9.24
N PRO A 157 12.55 -16.16 -10.06
CA PRO A 157 13.96 -16.25 -9.71
C PRO A 157 14.56 -14.87 -9.41
N SER A 158 15.72 -14.83 -8.74
CA SER A 158 16.35 -13.60 -8.23
C SER A 158 16.40 -12.43 -9.23
N CYS A 159 16.90 -12.67 -10.45
CA CYS A 159 17.06 -11.62 -11.46
C CYS A 159 15.70 -11.11 -12.00
N PRO A 160 14.80 -11.95 -12.54
CA PRO A 160 13.45 -11.53 -12.91
C PRO A 160 12.66 -10.88 -11.76
N ARG A 161 12.81 -11.35 -10.52
CA ARG A 161 12.16 -10.78 -9.34
C ARG A 161 12.62 -9.35 -9.07
N CYS A 162 13.93 -9.10 -9.15
CA CYS A 162 14.50 -7.76 -9.02
C CYS A 162 13.88 -6.81 -10.05
N LEU A 163 13.82 -7.24 -11.30
CA LEU A 163 13.24 -6.46 -12.40
C LEU A 163 11.72 -6.25 -12.23
N LEU A 164 10.98 -7.26 -11.76
CA LEU A 164 9.55 -7.14 -11.47
C LEU A 164 9.27 -6.10 -10.38
N ILE A 165 10.02 -6.13 -9.27
CA ILE A 165 9.89 -5.13 -8.20
C ILE A 165 10.11 -3.72 -8.76
N LYS A 166 11.17 -3.53 -9.57
CA LYS A 166 11.44 -2.24 -10.22
C LYS A 166 10.30 -1.81 -11.14
N CYS A 167 9.77 -2.75 -11.93
CA CYS A 167 8.64 -2.52 -12.84
C CYS A 167 7.41 -2.03 -12.06
N LEU A 168 7.06 -2.73 -10.98
CA LEU A 168 5.91 -2.40 -10.12
C LEU A 168 6.06 -1.00 -9.52
N ILE A 169 7.21 -0.67 -8.93
CA ILE A 169 7.46 0.68 -8.38
C ILE A 169 7.36 1.74 -9.48
N SER A 170 8.00 1.52 -10.62
CA SER A 170 7.97 2.48 -11.73
C SER A 170 6.55 2.72 -12.24
N GLN A 171 5.75 1.66 -12.37
CA GLN A 171 4.37 1.78 -12.82
C GLN A 171 3.48 2.47 -11.79
N VAL A 172 3.64 2.17 -10.50
CA VAL A 172 2.93 2.87 -9.42
C VAL A 172 3.24 4.37 -9.44
N LEU A 173 4.52 4.75 -9.55
CA LEU A 173 4.94 6.16 -9.54
C LEU A 173 4.62 6.93 -10.83
N SER A 174 4.44 6.24 -11.97
CA SER A 174 4.28 6.89 -13.29
C SER A 174 2.85 6.88 -13.83
N SER A 175 1.98 6.02 -13.31
CA SER A 175 0.66 5.80 -13.91
C SER A 175 -0.37 6.80 -13.40
N SER A 176 -0.73 7.78 -14.23
CA SER A 176 -1.89 8.66 -13.96
C SER A 176 -3.21 7.89 -13.86
N ASP A 177 -3.29 6.72 -14.50
CA ASP A 177 -4.51 5.92 -14.64
C ASP A 177 -4.75 4.97 -13.44
N LEU A 178 -3.74 4.85 -12.56
CA LEU A 178 -3.73 4.05 -11.33
C LEU A 178 -3.43 4.98 -10.15
N SER A 179 -4.26 6.01 -9.93
CA SER A 179 -4.13 6.88 -8.76
C SER A 179 -4.48 6.07 -7.51
N LEU A 180 -3.46 5.60 -6.80
CA LEU A 180 -3.63 4.83 -5.57
C LEU A 180 -3.58 5.77 -4.36
N ASP A 181 -4.63 5.85 -3.56
CA ASP A 181 -4.63 6.65 -2.32
C ASP A 181 -3.54 6.18 -1.34
N ASN A 182 -3.21 4.89 -1.35
CA ASN A 182 -2.19 4.24 -0.53
C ASN A 182 -0.86 4.03 -1.28
N GLU A 183 -0.61 4.76 -2.36
CA GLU A 183 0.61 4.69 -3.19
C GLU A 183 1.88 4.58 -2.34
N SER A 184 2.04 5.49 -1.37
CA SER A 184 3.21 5.54 -0.49
C SER A 184 3.47 4.25 0.28
N SER A 185 2.41 3.58 0.74
CA SER A 185 2.51 2.32 1.48
C SER A 185 2.80 1.13 0.55
N ILE A 186 2.29 1.16 -0.68
CA ILE A 186 2.59 0.14 -1.69
C ILE A 186 4.04 0.25 -2.15
N VAL A 187 4.53 1.47 -2.40
CA VAL A 187 5.94 1.70 -2.74
C VAL A 187 6.84 1.28 -1.57
N ALA A 188 6.47 1.60 -0.33
CA ALA A 188 7.18 1.15 0.87
C ALA A 188 7.30 -0.37 0.94
N LEU A 189 6.20 -1.09 0.69
CA LEU A 189 6.16 -2.56 0.65
C LEU A 189 7.19 -3.11 -0.35
N PHE A 190 7.24 -2.57 -1.56
CA PHE A 190 8.16 -3.04 -2.60
C PHE A 190 9.62 -2.66 -2.31
N ILE A 191 9.88 -1.51 -1.68
CA ILE A 191 11.21 -1.16 -1.15
C ILE A 191 11.66 -2.20 -0.11
N ASP A 192 10.76 -2.60 0.78
CA ASP A 192 11.07 -3.63 1.77
C ASP A 192 11.28 -5.01 1.17
N GLN A 193 10.54 -5.38 0.12
CA GLN A 193 10.84 -6.61 -0.63
C GLN A 193 12.22 -6.53 -1.30
N TYR A 194 12.56 -5.40 -1.92
CA TYR A 194 13.88 -5.19 -2.51
C TYR A 194 15.00 -5.36 -1.47
N ARG A 195 14.83 -4.71 -0.31
CA ARG A 195 15.77 -4.79 0.81
C ARG A 195 15.96 -6.22 1.32
N ARG A 196 14.88 -7.00 1.46
CA ARG A 196 14.94 -8.40 1.93
C ARG A 196 15.81 -9.28 1.03
N HIS A 197 15.84 -9.01 -0.27
CA HIS A 197 16.60 -9.75 -1.27
C HIS A 197 17.94 -9.11 -1.62
N LEU A 198 18.33 -8.01 -0.96
CA LEU A 198 19.50 -7.23 -1.36
C LEU A 198 20.84 -7.97 -1.24
N ILE A 199 20.90 -9.06 -0.47
CA ILE A 199 22.10 -9.92 -0.40
C ILE A 199 22.33 -10.65 -1.73
N GLU A 200 21.29 -10.84 -2.54
CA GLU A 200 21.38 -11.51 -3.84
C GLU A 200 22.03 -10.61 -4.89
N GLU A 201 22.90 -11.21 -5.71
CA GLU A 201 23.75 -10.51 -6.67
C GLU A 201 23.00 -9.59 -7.67
N PRO A 202 21.86 -10.02 -8.26
CA PRO A 202 21.07 -9.14 -9.14
C PRO A 202 20.58 -7.87 -8.45
N PHE A 203 20.18 -7.95 -7.18
CA PHE A 203 19.70 -6.80 -6.42
C PHE A 203 20.84 -5.82 -6.07
N GLN A 204 22.05 -6.33 -5.83
CA GLN A 204 23.22 -5.46 -5.62
C GLN A 204 23.62 -4.71 -6.89
N LYS A 205 23.60 -5.39 -8.04
CA LYS A 205 23.88 -4.78 -9.35
C LYS A 205 22.91 -3.66 -9.70
N GLU A 206 21.63 -3.87 -9.43
CA GLU A 206 20.58 -2.93 -9.78
C GLU A 206 20.42 -1.78 -8.76
N LEU A 207 21.10 -1.84 -7.61
CA LEU A 207 20.91 -0.94 -6.47
C LEU A 207 21.02 0.55 -6.83
N GLY A 208 21.99 0.94 -7.67
CA GLY A 208 22.15 2.33 -8.10
C GLY A 208 20.96 2.82 -8.93
N SER A 209 20.49 2.00 -9.86
CA SER A 209 19.29 2.31 -10.64
C SER A 209 18.03 2.32 -9.76
N PHE A 210 17.97 1.44 -8.76
CA PHE A 210 16.86 1.37 -7.81
C PHE A 210 16.71 2.65 -7.02
N PHE A 211 17.80 3.17 -6.44
CA PHE A 211 17.78 4.47 -5.77
C PHE A 211 17.46 5.62 -6.74
N GLY A 212 17.94 5.55 -7.98
CA GLY A 212 17.63 6.55 -9.00
C GLY A 212 16.14 6.72 -9.28
N MET A 213 15.34 5.64 -9.20
CA MET A 213 13.88 5.72 -9.36
C MET A 213 13.18 6.43 -8.19
N LEU A 214 13.83 6.49 -7.02
CA LEU A 214 13.25 7.00 -5.77
C LEU A 214 13.67 8.45 -5.47
N GLU A 215 14.59 9.01 -6.26
CA GLU A 215 15.24 10.30 -6.01
C GLU A 215 14.28 11.50 -6.07
N ASP A 216 13.30 11.45 -6.96
CA ASP A 216 12.36 12.55 -7.21
C ASP A 216 10.97 12.30 -6.64
N VAL A 217 10.77 11.20 -5.91
CA VAL A 217 9.49 10.87 -5.28
C VAL A 217 9.22 11.84 -4.13
N ARG A 218 8.04 12.45 -4.14
CA ARG A 218 7.59 13.43 -3.15
C ARG A 218 6.13 13.22 -2.83
N TYR A 219 5.79 13.25 -1.55
CA TYR A 219 4.41 13.21 -1.10
C TYR A 219 4.02 14.53 -0.46
N ALA A 220 2.83 15.03 -0.80
CA ALA A 220 2.30 16.28 -0.26
C ALA A 220 2.05 16.20 1.26
N ASN A 221 1.56 15.05 1.72
CA ASN A 221 1.37 14.74 3.13
C ASN A 221 2.44 13.75 3.60
N MET A 222 3.40 14.23 4.38
CA MET A 222 4.48 13.39 4.89
C MET A 222 4.07 12.45 6.01
N CYS A 223 3.03 12.81 6.78
CA CYS A 223 2.53 11.95 7.84
C CYS A 223 1.88 10.69 7.24
N GLU A 224 1.05 10.86 6.21
CA GLU A 224 0.44 9.76 5.46
C GLU A 224 1.48 8.92 4.73
N ALA A 225 2.53 9.55 4.18
CA ALA A 225 3.62 8.86 3.51
C ALA A 225 4.77 8.39 4.43
N SER A 226 4.57 8.36 5.74
CA SER A 226 5.62 8.01 6.71
C SER A 226 6.22 6.62 6.45
N ASN A 227 5.41 5.63 6.06
CA ASN A 227 5.86 4.29 5.71
C ASN A 227 6.91 4.31 4.58
N TYR A 228 6.70 5.13 3.54
CA TYR A 228 7.65 5.26 2.44
C TYR A 228 9.02 5.74 2.92
N TYR A 229 9.05 6.85 3.66
CA TYR A 229 10.32 7.43 4.14
C TYR A 229 11.03 6.50 5.12
N VAL A 230 10.29 5.82 6.00
CA VAL A 230 10.86 4.80 6.91
C VAL A 230 11.50 3.65 6.13
N SER A 231 10.85 3.13 5.10
CA SER A 231 11.42 2.05 4.26
C SER A 231 12.66 2.54 3.49
N ILE A 232 12.69 3.79 3.01
CA ILE A 232 13.90 4.40 2.42
C ILE A 232 15.04 4.43 3.44
N PHE A 233 14.83 5.01 4.62
CA PHE A 233 15.87 5.10 5.64
C PHE A 233 16.38 3.73 6.06
N THR A 234 15.47 2.75 6.21
CA THR A 234 15.82 1.37 6.57
C THR A 234 16.65 0.69 5.48
N LEU A 235 16.32 0.90 4.20
CA LEU A 235 17.11 0.42 3.08
C LEU A 235 18.52 1.04 3.09
N VAL A 236 18.61 2.36 3.27
CA VAL A 236 19.89 3.07 3.32
C VAL A 236 20.78 2.58 4.47
N GLN A 237 20.21 2.43 5.67
CA GLN A 237 20.92 1.87 6.83
C GLN A 237 21.42 0.46 6.52
N PHE A 238 20.59 -0.39 5.92
CA PHE A 238 20.96 -1.75 5.58
C PHE A 238 22.11 -1.79 4.55
N VAL A 239 22.07 -0.97 3.50
CA VAL A 239 23.15 -0.84 2.50
C VAL A 239 24.47 -0.42 3.18
N ALA A 240 24.42 0.59 4.06
CA ALA A 240 25.59 1.09 4.77
C ALA A 240 26.18 0.02 5.70
N LEU A 241 25.34 -0.63 6.51
CA LEU A 241 25.77 -1.68 7.46
C LEU A 241 26.38 -2.88 6.74
N GLN A 242 25.83 -3.29 5.60
CA GLN A 242 26.38 -4.37 4.77
C GLN A 242 27.55 -3.92 3.89
N ARG A 243 27.89 -2.62 3.89
CA ARG A 243 28.96 -2.03 3.08
C ARG A 243 28.82 -2.29 1.58
N PHE A 244 27.58 -2.37 1.10
CA PHE A 244 27.31 -2.55 -0.33
C PHE A 244 27.60 -1.26 -1.09
N ASN A 245 28.33 -1.39 -2.20
CA ASN A 245 28.63 -0.32 -3.14
C ASN A 245 29.02 1.02 -2.46
N LEU A 246 30.17 1.01 -1.77
CA LEU A 246 30.66 2.15 -0.97
C LEU A 246 30.74 3.46 -1.76
N ALA A 247 31.09 3.40 -3.04
CA ALA A 247 31.15 4.57 -3.91
C ALA A 247 29.78 5.25 -4.07
N MET A 248 28.70 4.46 -4.03
CA MET A 248 27.32 4.95 -4.16
C MET A 248 26.78 5.54 -2.86
N LEU A 249 27.33 5.19 -1.68
CA LEU A 249 26.82 5.71 -0.40
C LEU A 249 26.90 7.24 -0.29
N ALA A 250 27.94 7.86 -0.86
CA ALA A 250 28.06 9.31 -0.92
C ALA A 250 26.96 9.95 -1.80
N GLU A 251 26.62 9.32 -2.92
CA GLU A 251 25.53 9.73 -3.80
C GLU A 251 24.17 9.54 -3.12
N VAL A 252 23.95 8.42 -2.41
CA VAL A 252 22.70 8.18 -1.67
C VAL A 252 22.50 9.22 -0.56
N LYS A 253 23.57 9.60 0.15
CA LYS A 253 23.49 10.67 1.16
C LYS A 253 23.00 11.98 0.55
N THR A 254 23.62 12.41 -0.55
CA THR A 254 23.36 13.72 -1.16
C THR A 254 22.06 13.76 -1.96
N ARG A 255 21.78 12.72 -2.76
CA ARG A 255 20.65 12.69 -3.68
C ARG A 255 19.37 12.14 -3.06
N ILE A 256 19.46 11.30 -2.03
CA ILE A 256 18.29 10.75 -1.34
C ILE A 256 18.12 11.40 0.04
N LEU A 257 19.04 11.17 0.98
CA LEU A 257 18.84 11.58 2.37
C LEU A 257 18.69 13.10 2.54
N ASP A 258 19.64 13.87 1.99
CA ASP A 258 19.61 15.34 2.12
C ASP A 258 18.37 15.94 1.44
N ARG A 259 17.89 15.33 0.34
CA ARG A 259 16.64 15.73 -0.31
C ARG A 259 15.42 15.44 0.55
N VAL A 260 15.30 14.22 1.09
CA VAL A 260 14.20 13.88 2.00
C VAL A 260 14.21 14.80 3.22
N TYR A 261 15.38 15.12 3.78
CA TYR A 261 15.52 16.07 4.87
C TYR A 261 15.00 17.47 4.50
N SER A 262 15.36 17.98 3.32
CA SER A 262 14.84 19.25 2.82
C SER A 262 13.32 19.22 2.75
N GLN A 263 12.74 18.14 2.21
CA GLN A 263 11.30 18.00 2.12
C GLN A 263 10.63 17.96 3.51
N ILE A 264 11.24 17.27 4.49
CA ILE A 264 10.73 17.25 5.88
C ILE A 264 10.77 18.65 6.49
N SER A 265 11.86 19.40 6.27
CA SER A 265 11.99 20.77 6.76
C SER A 265 10.92 21.69 6.16
N ASP A 266 10.69 21.60 4.85
CA ASP A 266 9.66 22.36 4.14
C ASP A 266 8.26 22.03 4.69
N TYR A 267 7.98 20.74 4.93
CA TYR A 267 6.71 20.30 5.49
C TYR A 267 6.45 20.85 6.90
N ILE A 268 7.47 20.82 7.78
CA ILE A 268 7.37 21.38 9.13
C ILE A 268 7.02 22.87 9.07
N GLN A 269 7.73 23.64 8.24
CA GLN A 269 7.47 25.07 8.08
C GLN A 269 6.04 25.34 7.60
N LEU A 270 5.55 24.55 6.64
CA LEU A 270 4.17 24.66 6.14
C LEU A 270 3.12 24.33 7.20
N GLU A 271 3.35 23.34 8.06
CA GLU A 271 2.46 23.04 9.19
C GLU A 271 2.48 24.16 10.25
N GLU A 272 3.66 24.70 10.58
CA GLU A 272 3.78 25.84 11.51
C GLU A 272 3.02 27.08 11.01
N MET A 273 3.10 27.36 9.71
CA MET A 273 2.33 28.43 9.06
C MET A 273 0.83 28.17 9.15
N ARG A 274 0.36 26.95 8.84
CA ARG A 274 -1.06 26.57 8.94
C ARG A 274 -1.58 26.70 10.37
N GLU A 275 -0.81 26.30 11.37
CA GLU A 275 -1.19 26.43 12.79
C GLU A 275 -1.18 27.90 13.27
N LYS A 276 -0.30 28.74 12.72
CA LYS A 276 -0.34 30.18 12.98
C LYS A 276 -1.60 30.81 12.40
N GLU A 277 -1.94 30.51 11.14
CA GLU A 277 -3.16 31.02 10.50
C GLU A 277 -4.45 30.59 11.22
N LYS A 278 -4.52 29.33 11.68
CA LYS A 278 -5.65 28.84 12.48
C LYS A 278 -5.80 29.62 13.79
N ARG A 279 -4.68 29.95 14.46
CA ARG A 279 -4.70 30.76 15.68
C ARG A 279 -5.18 32.18 15.39
N ASP A 280 -4.63 32.82 14.36
CA ASP A 280 -4.96 34.20 13.99
C ASP A 280 -6.44 34.35 13.60
N ARG A 281 -7.02 33.36 12.89
CA ARG A 281 -8.45 33.31 12.57
C ARG A 281 -9.34 33.14 13.82
N LYS A 282 -8.93 32.31 14.79
CA LYS A 282 -9.67 32.12 16.06
C LYS A 282 -9.71 33.39 16.93
N THR A 283 -8.72 34.27 16.79
CA THR A 283 -8.68 35.59 17.46
C THR A 283 -9.52 36.66 16.78
N ALA A 284 -9.90 36.49 15.51
CA ALA A 284 -10.63 37.49 14.72
C ALA A 284 -12.18 37.36 14.81
N THR A 285 -12.69 36.25 15.35
CA THR A 285 -14.14 36.00 15.48
C THR A 285 -14.66 36.44 16.87
N PRO A 286 -15.71 37.27 16.98
CA PRO A 286 -16.32 37.60 18.28
C PRO A 286 -16.96 36.34 18.89
N ARG A 287 -16.61 36.01 20.14
CA ARG A 287 -17.17 34.87 20.87
C ARG A 287 -18.64 35.15 21.26
N LEU A 288 -19.58 34.38 20.71
CA LEU A 288 -20.88 34.18 21.35
C LEU A 288 -20.74 33.14 22.48
N PRO A 289 -21.59 33.15 23.52
CA PRO A 289 -21.45 32.25 24.66
C PRO A 289 -21.76 30.82 24.22
N GLU A 290 -20.75 29.96 24.17
CA GLU A 290 -20.91 28.54 23.86
C GLU A 290 -21.56 27.82 25.03
N SER A 291 -22.68 27.17 24.74
CA SER A 291 -23.32 26.18 25.59
C SER A 291 -22.32 25.08 25.94
N ALA A 292 -22.20 24.82 27.24
CA ALA A 292 -21.29 23.84 27.82
C ALA A 292 -21.71 22.40 27.49
N PHE A 293 -21.43 21.88 26.30
CA PHE A 293 -21.34 20.43 26.03
C PHE A 293 -20.56 20.21 24.73
N ASP A 294 -19.24 20.24 24.80
CA ASP A 294 -18.37 19.53 23.85
C ASP A 294 -17.21 18.93 24.64
N VAL A 295 -17.45 17.74 25.20
CA VAL A 295 -16.37 16.90 25.70
C VAL A 295 -15.66 16.35 24.47
N ALA A 296 -14.59 17.02 24.05
CA ALA A 296 -13.67 16.49 23.07
C ALA A 296 -13.10 15.18 23.62
N ILE A 297 -13.61 14.06 23.14
CA ILE A 297 -13.02 12.74 23.35
C ILE A 297 -11.70 12.76 22.59
N LYS A 298 -10.61 13.06 23.30
CA LYS A 298 -9.25 12.80 22.82
C LYS A 298 -9.14 11.29 22.67
N THR A 299 -9.16 10.80 21.43
CA THR A 299 -8.72 9.45 21.11
C THR A 299 -7.25 9.30 21.52
N PRO A 300 -6.92 8.29 22.35
CA PRO A 300 -5.55 8.08 22.78
C PRO A 300 -4.81 7.24 21.73
N PHE A 301 -3.60 7.66 21.36
CA PHE A 301 -2.60 6.94 20.54
C PHE A 301 -2.70 7.00 19.00
N GLU A 302 -2.94 8.19 18.45
CA GLU A 302 -2.17 8.61 17.27
C GLU A 302 -1.12 9.58 17.78
N GLY A 303 0.17 9.28 17.59
CA GLY A 303 1.22 10.28 17.84
C GLY A 303 0.81 11.53 17.08
N SER A 304 0.92 12.70 17.72
CA SER A 304 0.62 13.96 17.05
C SER A 304 1.42 14.03 15.74
N PRO A 305 0.96 14.75 14.70
CA PRO A 305 1.75 14.95 13.49
C PRO A 305 3.21 15.34 13.80
N THR A 306 3.41 16.11 14.87
CA THR A 306 4.71 16.44 15.45
C THR A 306 5.53 15.20 15.86
N ASP A 307 4.93 14.24 16.57
CA ASP A 307 5.61 13.01 17.00
C ASP A 307 6.00 12.13 15.80
N GLN A 308 5.14 12.05 14.79
CA GLN A 308 5.42 11.29 13.56
C GLN A 308 6.57 11.92 12.77
N ILE A 309 6.59 13.24 12.65
CA ILE A 309 7.68 13.97 11.99
C ILE A 309 8.99 13.88 12.79
N GLN A 310 8.93 13.93 14.12
CA GLN A 310 10.11 13.70 14.97
C GLN A 310 10.69 12.30 14.77
N LEU A 311 9.84 11.27 14.62
CA LEU A 311 10.29 9.93 14.32
C LEU A 311 10.96 9.85 12.94
N LEU A 312 10.42 10.54 11.92
CA LEU A 312 11.06 10.63 10.60
C LEU A 312 12.43 11.30 10.66
N LEU A 313 12.55 12.42 11.38
CA LEU A 313 13.83 13.11 11.60
C LEU A 313 14.84 12.22 12.32
N PHE A 314 14.40 11.46 13.32
CA PHE A 314 15.24 10.51 14.03
C PHE A 314 15.77 9.40 13.10
N ASN A 315 14.89 8.80 12.30
CA ASN A 315 15.27 7.76 11.33
C ASN A 315 16.22 8.28 10.25
N HIS A 316 16.00 9.52 9.80
CA HIS A 316 16.92 10.22 8.90
C HIS A 316 18.32 10.35 9.51
N GLU A 317 18.42 10.86 10.75
CA GLU A 317 19.70 11.02 11.43
C GLU A 317 20.43 9.68 11.62
N GLN A 318 19.71 8.62 11.97
CA GLN A 318 20.29 7.28 12.05
C GLN A 318 20.86 6.82 10.69
N ALA A 319 20.12 6.98 9.60
CA ALA A 319 20.59 6.63 8.26
C ALA A 319 21.85 7.42 7.87
N LYS A 320 21.87 8.72 8.15
CA LYS A 320 23.00 9.61 7.90
C LYS A 320 24.24 9.25 8.72
N GLN A 321 24.04 8.87 9.99
CA GLN A 321 25.12 8.40 10.87
C GLN A 321 25.71 7.08 10.38
N CYS A 322 24.88 6.13 9.95
CA CYS A 322 25.35 4.87 9.38
C CYS A 322 26.24 5.11 8.15
N ILE A 323 25.82 5.97 7.21
CA ILE A 323 26.64 6.31 6.05
C ILE A 323 27.95 6.97 6.49
N SER A 324 27.88 7.99 7.36
CA SER A 324 29.07 8.76 7.74
C SER A 324 30.10 7.87 8.45
N ALA A 325 29.66 7.00 9.36
CA ALA A 325 30.53 6.04 10.03
C ALA A 325 31.24 5.08 9.05
N VAL A 326 30.57 4.69 7.96
CA VAL A 326 31.18 3.87 6.92
C VAL A 326 32.20 4.65 6.11
N LEU A 327 31.84 5.86 5.64
CA LEU A 327 32.70 6.72 4.84
C LEU A 327 33.96 7.16 5.60
N ASP A 328 33.81 7.51 6.88
CA ASP A 328 34.92 7.91 7.76
C ASP A 328 35.86 6.73 8.08
N SER A 329 35.39 5.50 7.90
CA SER A 329 36.20 4.28 8.07
C SER A 329 36.94 3.84 6.81
N LEU A 330 36.78 4.56 5.70
CA LEU A 330 37.50 4.27 4.46
C LEU A 330 38.93 4.81 4.55
N PRO A 331 39.94 4.01 4.14
CA PRO A 331 41.35 4.36 4.24
C PRO A 331 41.80 5.46 3.28
#